data_AF-A0AAJ5X984-F1
#
_entry.id   AF-A0AAJ5X984-F1
#
_cell.length_a   1.000
_cell.length_b   1.000
_cell.length_c   1.000
_cell.angle_alpha   90.00
_cell.angle_beta   90.00
_cell.angle_gamma   90.00
#
_symmetry.space_group_name_H-M   'P 1'
#
loop_
_entity.id
_entity.type
_entity.pdbx_description
1 polymer ?
#
loop_
_entity_poly.entity_id
_entity_poly.type
_entity_poly.pdbx_seq_one_letter_code
_entity_poly.pdbx_strand_id
1 'polypeptide(L)'
;MSQSGISKPAQPLMAKCRTSRTGGVVDLEVLDLSPIGCMVDRRAWGARTDDRVLIKLDGLAYLPATVVWVEDDRAGIMFEELLYEPVLARLRRACLPRKAA
;
A
#
# COMPACT_ATOMS: atom_id res chain seq x y z
N MET A 1 25.53 30.85 10.36
CA MET A 1 25.68 29.41 10.69
C MET A 1 24.32 28.93 11.16
N SER A 2 23.45 28.59 10.21
CA SER A 2 23.08 27.20 9.85
C SER A 2 21.83 26.77 10.61
N GLN A 3 20.65 27.13 10.05
CA GLN A 3 19.38 26.54 10.49
C GLN A 3 19.36 25.07 10.06
N SER A 4 19.38 24.18 11.05
CA SER A 4 19.20 22.73 10.86
C SER A 4 17.75 22.46 10.49
N GLY A 5 17.48 22.31 9.19
CA GLY A 5 16.18 21.89 8.70
C GLY A 5 15.98 20.40 8.97
N ILE A 6 15.34 20.06 10.09
CA ILE A 6 14.86 18.70 10.35
C ILE A 6 13.75 18.43 9.33
N SER A 7 14.08 17.74 8.24
CA SER A 7 13.05 17.29 7.29
C SER A 7 12.16 16.27 7.98
N LYS A 8 10.84 16.52 8.00
CA LYS A 8 9.81 15.58 8.42
C LYS A 8 10.11 14.18 7.83
N PRO A 9 10.10 13.09 8.62
CA PRO A 9 10.32 11.76 8.08
C PRO A 9 9.30 11.49 6.96
N ALA A 10 9.74 10.80 5.91
CA ALA A 10 8.85 10.34 4.84
C ALA A 10 7.73 9.52 5.50
N GLN A 11 6.48 9.92 5.30
CA GLN A 11 5.35 9.23 5.89
C GLN A 11 5.13 7.93 5.10
N PRO A 12 4.95 6.77 5.76
CA PRO A 12 4.66 5.53 5.05
C PRO A 12 3.38 5.68 4.24
N LEU A 13 3.34 5.13 3.02
CA LEU A 13 2.11 5.09 2.25
C LEU A 13 1.17 4.10 2.92
N MET A 14 -0.04 4.56 3.22
CA MET A 14 -1.07 3.73 3.83
C MET A 14 -2.08 3.28 2.79
N ALA A 15 -2.61 2.08 2.99
CA ALA A 15 -3.73 1.54 2.25
C ALA A 15 -4.87 1.18 3.22
N LYS A 16 -6.10 1.59 2.88
CA LYS A 16 -7.29 1.04 3.53
C LYS A 16 -7.74 -0.20 2.77
N CYS A 17 -7.81 -1.34 3.44
CA CYS A 17 -8.25 -2.59 2.85
C CYS A 17 -9.57 -3.02 3.47
N ARG A 18 -10.63 -3.09 2.64
CA ARG A 18 -11.92 -3.65 3.05
C ARG A 18 -12.00 -5.09 2.60
N THR A 19 -12.19 -6.00 3.55
CA THR A 19 -12.33 -7.43 3.23
C THR A 19 -13.80 -7.77 2.97
N SER A 20 -14.05 -8.54 1.92
CA SER A 20 -15.38 -9.07 1.64
C SER A 20 -15.88 -10.04 2.71
N ARG A 21 -14.96 -10.82 3.31
CA ARG A 21 -15.28 -11.87 4.29
C ARG A 21 -15.77 -11.36 5.64
N THR A 22 -15.12 -10.33 6.18
CA THR A 22 -15.46 -9.83 7.53
C THR A 22 -16.21 -8.50 7.50
N GLY A 23 -16.26 -7.84 6.33
CA GLY A 23 -16.84 -6.50 6.18
C GLY A 23 -16.01 -5.37 6.81
N GLY A 24 -14.99 -5.70 7.61
CA GLY A 24 -14.11 -4.75 8.27
C GLY A 24 -13.14 -4.04 7.32
N VAL A 25 -12.66 -2.88 7.77
CA VAL A 25 -11.62 -2.09 7.13
C VAL A 25 -10.37 -2.14 8.01
N VAL A 26 -9.23 -2.46 7.41
CA VAL A 26 -7.92 -2.44 8.07
C VAL A 26 -7.02 -1.42 7.35
N ASP A 27 -6.25 -0.67 8.13
CA ASP A 27 -5.21 0.22 7.60
C ASP A 27 -3.88 -0.55 7.56
N LEU A 28 -3.22 -0.57 6.40
CA LEU A 28 -2.03 -1.36 6.12
C LEU A 28 -0.92 -0.47 5.56
N GLU A 29 0.31 -0.70 6.01
CA GLU A 29 1.48 -0.06 5.41
C GLU A 29 1.79 -0.71 4.05
N VAL A 30 1.99 0.12 3.03
CA VAL A 30 2.42 -0.31 1.69
C VAL A 30 3.94 -0.34 1.65
N LEU A 31 4.50 -1.55 1.53
CA LEU A 31 5.94 -1.81 1.51
C LEU A 31 6.54 -1.68 0.11
N ASP A 32 5.77 -2.02 -0.92
CA ASP A 32 6.15 -1.85 -2.33
C ASP A 32 4.93 -1.60 -3.22
N LEU A 33 5.12 -0.86 -4.30
CA LEU A 33 4.06 -0.45 -5.22
C LEU A 33 4.51 -0.56 -6.70
N SER A 34 3.69 -1.26 -7.48
CA SER A 34 3.86 -1.48 -8.90
C SER A 34 2.56 -1.14 -9.66
N PRO A 35 2.57 -1.12 -11.02
CA PRO A 35 1.35 -0.94 -11.80
C PRO A 35 0.30 -2.03 -11.56
N ILE A 36 0.75 -3.27 -11.30
CA ILE A 36 -0.12 -4.44 -11.18
C ILE A 36 -0.68 -4.65 -9.77
N GLY A 37 -0.06 -4.05 -8.76
CA GLY A 37 -0.35 -4.39 -7.37
C GLY A 37 0.57 -3.74 -6.36
N CYS A 38 0.37 -4.10 -5.10
CA CYS A 38 1.21 -3.65 -3.99
C CYS A 38 1.50 -4.78 -3.01
N MET A 39 2.60 -4.60 -2.28
CA MET A 39 2.96 -5.42 -1.12
C MET A 39 2.60 -4.64 0.15
N VAL A 40 2.02 -5.32 1.13
CA VAL A 40 1.63 -4.71 2.40
C VAL A 40 2.19 -5.47 3.61
N ASP A 41 2.42 -4.76 4.72
CA ASP A 41 2.57 -5.39 6.03
C ASP A 41 1.20 -5.89 6.49
N ARG A 42 1.09 -7.19 6.77
CA ARG A 42 -0.16 -7.86 7.15
C ARG A 42 -0.23 -8.28 8.62
N ARG A 43 0.69 -7.85 9.49
CA ARG A 43 0.69 -8.26 10.91
C ARG A 43 -0.64 -8.02 11.62
N ALA A 44 -1.31 -6.92 11.26
CA ALA A 44 -2.63 -6.56 11.79
C ALA A 44 -3.80 -7.17 11.01
N TRP A 45 -3.55 -8.01 10.00
CA TRP A 45 -4.55 -8.47 9.05
C TRP A 45 -4.46 -9.96 8.72
N GLY A 46 -5.52 -10.70 9.05
CA GLY A 46 -5.69 -12.11 8.70
C GLY A 46 -6.04 -12.37 7.23
N ALA A 47 -5.29 -11.79 6.28
CA ALA A 47 -5.50 -12.03 4.85
C ALA A 47 -5.27 -13.50 4.49
N ARG A 48 -5.94 -13.98 3.45
CA ARG A 48 -5.69 -15.28 2.82
C ARG A 48 -5.52 -15.08 1.32
N THR A 49 -4.72 -15.94 0.70
CA THR A 49 -4.67 -16.01 -0.77
C THR A 49 -6.09 -16.20 -1.33
N ASP A 50 -6.34 -15.60 -2.49
CA ASP A 50 -7.62 -15.51 -3.19
C ASP A 50 -8.70 -14.64 -2.52
N ASP A 51 -8.37 -13.94 -1.43
CA ASP A 51 -9.29 -12.96 -0.85
C ASP A 51 -9.54 -11.80 -1.82
N ARG A 52 -10.82 -11.57 -2.12
CA ARG A 52 -11.27 -10.35 -2.79
C ARG A 52 -11.39 -9.21 -1.80
N VAL A 53 -10.77 -8.09 -2.14
CA VAL A 53 -10.70 -6.89 -1.31
C VAL A 53 -11.02 -5.64 -2.13
N LEU A 54 -11.45 -4.60 -1.43
CA LEU A 54 -11.40 -3.24 -1.96
C LEU A 54 -10.23 -2.52 -1.28
N ILE A 55 -9.24 -2.12 -2.06
CA ILE A 55 -8.08 -1.39 -1.58
C ILE A 55 -8.16 0.08 -1.96
N LYS A 56 -7.90 0.98 -1.01
CA LYS A 56 -7.79 2.41 -1.25
C LYS A 56 -6.40 2.88 -0.84
N LEU A 57 -5.61 3.28 -1.83
CA LEU A 57 -4.34 3.98 -1.62
C LEU A 57 -4.61 5.47 -1.37
N ASP A 58 -3.69 6.15 -0.69
CA ASP A 58 -3.86 7.56 -0.34
C ASP A 58 -4.13 8.45 -1.56
N GLY A 59 -5.25 9.18 -1.48
CA GLY A 59 -5.72 10.07 -2.53
C GLY A 59 -6.24 9.38 -3.79
N LEU A 60 -6.60 8.10 -3.72
CA LEU A 60 -7.34 7.37 -4.76
C LEU A 60 -8.73 6.91 -4.28
N ALA A 61 -9.56 6.49 -5.23
CA ALA A 61 -10.77 5.74 -4.96
C ALA A 61 -10.45 4.29 -4.54
N TYR A 62 -11.44 3.56 -4.04
CA TYR A 62 -11.31 2.13 -3.82
C TYR A 62 -11.18 1.41 -5.17
N LEU A 63 -10.22 0.50 -5.25
CA LEU A 63 -9.95 -0.37 -6.38
C LEU A 63 -10.27 -1.82 -5.99
N PRO A 64 -10.95 -2.58 -6.84
CA PRO A 64 -11.08 -4.02 -6.64
C PRO A 64 -9.74 -4.71 -6.86
N ALA A 65 -9.43 -5.67 -5.98
CA ALA A 65 -8.15 -6.35 -5.96
C ALA A 65 -8.27 -7.73 -5.32
N THR A 66 -7.27 -8.57 -5.55
CA THR A 66 -7.18 -9.94 -5.01
C THR A 66 -5.85 -10.14 -4.30
N VAL A 67 -5.87 -10.81 -3.14
CA VAL A 67 -4.65 -11.27 -2.48
C VAL A 67 -4.09 -12.46 -3.25
N VAL A 68 -2.90 -12.32 -3.84
CA VAL A 68 -2.31 -13.36 -4.71
C VAL A 68 -1.28 -14.24 -4.02
N TRP A 69 -0.73 -13.77 -2.90
CA TRP A 69 0.15 -14.57 -2.04
C TRP A 69 0.17 -13.98 -0.63
N VAL A 70 0.50 -14.84 0.34
CA VAL A 70 0.73 -14.50 1.74
C VAL A 70 1.98 -15.24 2.18
N GLU A 71 2.95 -14.52 2.73
CA GLU A 71 4.20 -15.10 3.23
C GLU A 71 4.66 -14.29 4.45
N ASP A 72 4.85 -14.97 5.58
CA ASP A 72 5.18 -14.38 6.88
C ASP A 72 4.28 -13.16 7.23
N ASP A 73 4.92 -12.01 7.43
CA ASP A 73 4.31 -10.72 7.78
C ASP A 73 3.92 -9.91 6.54
N ARG A 74 3.92 -10.51 5.35
CA ARG A 74 3.66 -9.82 4.07
C ARG A 74 2.52 -10.45 3.28
N ALA A 75 1.85 -9.61 2.49
CA ALA A 75 0.87 -10.07 1.51
C ALA A 75 1.02 -9.28 0.21
N GLY A 76 0.84 -9.98 -0.91
CA GLY A 76 0.74 -9.37 -2.23
C GLY A 76 -0.72 -9.19 -2.63
N ILE A 77 -1.07 -7.97 -3.02
CA ILE A 77 -2.40 -7.61 -3.51
C ILE A 77 -2.25 -7.21 -4.98
N MET A 78 -2.96 -7.89 -5.86
CA MET A 78 -3.02 -7.59 -7.30
C MET A 78 -4.30 -6.83 -7.60
N PHE A 79 -4.18 -5.68 -8.26
CA PHE A 79 -5.33 -4.91 -8.72
C PHE A 79 -6.01 -5.62 -9.89
N GLU A 80 -7.34 -5.48 -10.01
CA GLU A 80 -8.04 -5.99 -11.19
C GLU A 80 -7.72 -5.16 -12.46
N GLU A 81 -7.40 -3.88 -12.28
CA GLU A 81 -6.96 -2.97 -13.33
C GLU A 81 -5.60 -2.35 -12.99
N LEU A 82 -4.79 -2.10 -14.01
CA LEU A 82 -3.48 -1.48 -13.84
C LEU A 82 -3.60 -0.06 -13.27
N LEU A 83 -2.75 0.28 -12.31
CA LEU A 83 -2.57 1.67 -11.91
C LEU A 83 -1.97 2.48 -13.06
N TYR A 84 -2.63 3.59 -13.37
CA TYR A 84 -2.15 4.53 -14.38
C TYR A 84 -0.81 5.16 -13.96
N GLU A 85 0.16 5.23 -14.87
CA GLU A 85 1.55 5.60 -14.57
C GLU A 85 1.71 6.96 -13.84
N PRO A 86 0.99 8.03 -14.20
CA PRO A 86 1.05 9.30 -13.46
C PRO A 86 0.62 9.19 -12.00
N VAL A 87 -0.36 8.32 -11.71
CA VAL A 87 -0.80 8.04 -10.33
C VAL A 87 0.30 7.29 -9.58
N LEU A 88 0.87 6.26 -10.20
CA LEU A 88 1.98 5.50 -9.62
C LEU A 88 3.18 6.40 -9.29
N ALA A 89 3.57 7.28 -10.21
CA ALA A 89 4.65 8.24 -10.00
C ALA A 89 4.36 9.22 -8.85
N ARG A 90 3.10 9.62 -8.65
CA ARG A 90 2.69 10.43 -7.49
C ARG A 90 2.84 9.65 -6.18
N LEU A 91 2.34 8.42 -6.13
CA LEU A 91 2.35 7.59 -4.92
C LEU A 91 3.76 7.17 -4.51
N ARG A 92 4.63 6.81 -5.46
CA ARG A 92 6.03 6.45 -5.17
C ARG A 92 6.81 7.59 -4.50
N ARG A 93 6.52 8.84 -4.86
CA ARG A 93 7.13 10.01 -4.18
C ARG A 93 6.73 10.12 -2.70
N ALA A 94 5.63 9.50 -2.30
CA ALA A 94 5.24 9.39 -0.89
C ALA A 94 5.87 8.16 -0.20
N CYS A 95 6.00 7.03 -0.89
CA CYS A 95 6.59 5.79 -0.34
C CYS A 95 8.11 5.78 -0.21
N LEU A 96 8.83 6.50 -1.07
CA LEU A 96 10.28 6.32 -1.14
C LEU A 96 10.94 6.87 0.13
N PRO A 97 11.69 6.04 0.91
CA PRO A 97 12.61 6.60 1.88
C PRO A 97 13.57 7.50 1.09
N ARG A 98 13.68 8.77 1.48
CA ARG A 98 14.83 9.59 1.03
C ARG A 98 16.06 8.77 1.41
N LYS A 99 16.82 8.30 0.42
CA LYS A 99 18.11 7.63 0.68
C LYS A 99 18.86 8.47 1.71
N ALA A 100 19.13 7.90 2.87
CA ALA A 100 20.15 8.44 3.76
C ALA A 100 21.46 8.34 2.98
N ALA A 101 22.07 9.50 2.72
CA ALA A 101 23.42 9.60 2.19
C ALA A 101 24.43 9.17 3.26
#